data_AF-A0ABC9TA63-F1
#
_entry.id   AF-A0ABC9TA63-F1
#
_cell.length_a   1.000
_cell.length_b   1.000
_cell.length_c   1.000
_cell.angle_alpha   90.00
_cell.angle_beta   90.00
_cell.angle_gamma   90.00
#
_symmetry.space_group_name_H-M   'P 1'
#
loop_
_entity.id
_entity.type
_entity.pdbx_description
1 polymer ?
#
loop_
_entity_poly.entity_id
_entity_poly.type
_entity_poly.pdbx_seq_one_letter_code
_entity_poly.pdbx_strand_id
1 'polypeptide(L)'
;MYHNVIRQQNLLTTAFFRVYLVCGFVSLMISLTGLNNMSSTDFSPENLMTTIFPRHLIFCGLIPTYLLGLLPAIQIRPQDILLYQSRKIVSLQVLYRVCFTMLPMAIIWGFANILVLSVNGYLNFLGDLWLPILIRAVYLWIAVFLLGLITVMLAIATKSKLIAFFISFGINSLSFTFVISRRPSLFFDFSTLDSNAALISKGIIMLGIALLMVPLMTFIVNRRDI
;
A
#
# COMPACT_ATOMS: atom_id res chain seq x y z
N MET A 1 -5.20 -19.75 -20.05
CA MET A 1 -4.66 -19.92 -18.68
C MET A 1 -4.98 -18.71 -17.79
N TYR A 2 -4.43 -17.52 -18.08
CA TYR A 2 -4.65 -16.30 -17.29
C TYR A 2 -6.13 -15.88 -17.10
N HIS A 3 -6.97 -16.01 -18.13
CA HIS A 3 -8.39 -15.63 -18.06
C HIS A 3 -9.17 -16.41 -16.98
N ASN A 4 -8.94 -17.72 -16.88
CA ASN A 4 -9.62 -18.56 -15.90
C ASN A 4 -9.11 -18.27 -14.46
N VAL A 5 -7.82 -17.93 -14.30
CA VAL A 5 -7.25 -17.49 -13.02
C VAL A 5 -7.91 -16.17 -12.58
N ILE A 6 -8.05 -15.20 -13.49
CA ILE A 6 -8.72 -13.92 -13.20
C ILE A 6 -10.18 -14.15 -12.81
N ARG A 7 -10.90 -15.04 -13.52
CA ARG A 7 -12.29 -15.39 -13.18
C ARG A 7 -12.42 -16.01 -11.79
N GLN A 8 -11.54 -16.94 -11.43
CA GLN A 8 -11.52 -17.53 -10.09
C GLN A 8 -11.15 -16.52 -9.01
N GLN A 9 -10.16 -15.66 -9.29
CA GLN A 9 -9.81 -14.58 -8.37
C GLN A 9 -10.99 -13.60 -8.20
N ASN A 10 -11.74 -13.26 -9.25
CA ASN A 10 -12.94 -12.43 -9.14
C ASN A 10 -14.03 -13.05 -8.24
N LEU A 11 -14.24 -14.37 -8.29
CA LEU A 11 -15.18 -15.06 -7.40
C LEU A 11 -14.73 -15.04 -5.93
N LEU A 12 -13.43 -15.12 -5.68
CA LEU A 12 -12.88 -14.93 -4.33
C LEU A 12 -12.94 -13.46 -3.90
N THR A 13 -12.81 -12.52 -4.84
CA THR A 13 -12.91 -11.07 -4.58
C THR A 13 -14.29 -10.69 -4.08
N THR A 14 -15.36 -11.26 -4.63
CA THR A 14 -16.73 -11.00 -4.15
C THR A 14 -16.93 -11.51 -2.72
N ALA A 15 -16.29 -12.63 -2.34
CA ALA A 15 -16.33 -13.14 -0.98
C ALA A 15 -15.65 -12.20 0.04
N PHE A 16 -14.61 -11.48 -0.37
CA PHE A 16 -13.88 -10.52 0.48
C PHE A 16 -14.29 -9.06 0.26
N PHE A 17 -15.38 -8.81 -0.48
CA PHE A 17 -15.82 -7.45 -0.82
C PHE A 17 -16.02 -6.56 0.41
N ARG A 18 -16.59 -7.10 1.50
CA ARG A 18 -16.78 -6.37 2.76
C ARG A 18 -15.45 -5.89 3.36
N VAL A 19 -14.39 -6.69 3.25
CA VAL A 19 -13.05 -6.31 3.73
C VAL A 19 -12.50 -5.15 2.89
N TYR A 20 -12.63 -5.22 1.57
CA TYR A 20 -12.21 -4.15 0.68
C TYR A 20 -12.99 -2.85 0.90
N LEU A 21 -14.30 -2.94 1.18
CA LEU A 21 -15.11 -1.79 1.55
C LEU A 21 -14.62 -1.14 2.85
N VAL A 22 -14.30 -1.93 3.87
CA VAL A 22 -13.74 -1.39 5.13
C VAL A 22 -12.39 -0.71 4.88
N CYS A 23 -11.51 -1.33 4.11
CA CYS A 23 -10.23 -0.73 3.72
C CYS A 23 -10.42 0.61 2.99
N GLY A 24 -11.34 0.66 2.02
CA GLY A 24 -11.69 1.87 1.30
C GLY A 24 -12.28 2.95 2.22
N PHE A 25 -13.18 2.57 3.13
CA PHE A 25 -13.80 3.48 4.08
C PHE A 25 -12.78 4.11 5.04
N VAL A 26 -11.85 3.31 5.59
CA VAL A 26 -10.77 3.85 6.43
C VAL A 26 -9.89 4.81 5.63
N SER A 27 -9.56 4.44 4.39
CA SER A 27 -8.77 5.31 3.50
C SER A 27 -9.46 6.65 3.23
N LEU A 28 -10.79 6.63 3.04
CA LEU A 28 -11.61 7.82 2.88
C LEU A 28 -11.61 8.68 4.15
N MET A 29 -11.83 8.07 5.32
CA MET A 29 -11.85 8.80 6.60
C MET A 29 -10.52 9.48 6.90
N ILE A 30 -9.39 8.80 6.61
CA ILE A 30 -8.06 9.37 6.75
C ILE A 30 -7.91 10.62 5.87
N SER A 31 -8.31 10.56 4.60
CA SER A 31 -8.26 11.73 3.71
C SER A 31 -9.18 12.87 4.19
N LEU A 32 -10.39 12.56 4.65
CA LEU A 32 -11.35 13.58 5.12
C LEU A 32 -10.90 14.32 6.37
N THR A 33 -9.96 13.78 7.17
CA THR A 33 -9.38 14.53 8.30
C THR A 33 -8.75 15.85 7.87
N GLY A 34 -8.32 15.97 6.61
CA GLY A 34 -7.81 17.21 6.04
C GLY A 34 -8.82 18.36 5.97
N LEU A 35 -10.13 18.09 6.05
CA LEU A 35 -11.16 19.14 6.11
C LEU A 35 -11.02 20.00 7.38
N ASN A 36 -10.75 19.37 8.52
CA ASN A 36 -10.67 20.08 9.81
C ASN A 36 -9.32 20.79 10.00
N ASN A 37 -8.25 20.29 9.37
CA ASN A 37 -6.90 20.82 9.54
C ASN A 37 -6.61 22.05 8.66
N MET A 38 -7.48 22.37 7.70
CA MET A 38 -7.30 23.44 6.71
C MET A 38 -8.03 24.75 7.05
N SER A 39 -8.36 24.99 8.33
CA SER A 39 -9.03 26.21 8.77
C SER A 39 -8.16 27.47 8.59
N SER A 40 -8.26 28.04 7.39
CA SER A 40 -8.27 29.45 6.96
C SER A 40 -7.27 30.50 7.45
N THR A 41 -6.14 30.23 8.12
CA THR A 41 -5.19 31.34 8.42
C THR A 41 -3.71 31.14 8.09
N ASP A 42 -3.18 29.92 8.00
CA ASP A 42 -1.74 29.73 7.74
C ASP A 42 -1.50 28.82 6.52
N PHE A 43 -1.52 29.42 5.33
CA PHE A 43 -1.24 28.72 4.08
C PHE A 43 0.28 28.63 3.83
N SER A 44 0.81 27.40 3.85
CA SER A 44 2.16 27.09 3.38
C SER A 44 2.17 25.80 2.56
N PRO A 45 3.03 25.66 1.54
CA PRO A 45 3.22 24.40 0.81
C PRO A 45 3.53 23.21 1.73
N GLU A 46 4.20 23.47 2.86
CA GLU A 46 4.48 22.46 3.88
C GLU A 46 3.20 21.99 4.58
N ASN A 47 2.30 22.90 4.94
CA ASN A 47 1.01 22.59 5.56
C ASN A 47 0.11 21.78 4.60
N LEU A 48 0.14 22.09 3.30
CA LEU A 48 -0.55 21.31 2.28
C LEU A 48 -0.02 19.87 2.24
N MET A 49 1.30 19.70 2.25
CA MET A 49 1.94 18.39 2.21
C MET A 49 1.65 17.54 3.46
N THR A 50 1.64 18.15 4.65
CA THR A 50 1.29 17.44 5.90
C THR A 50 -0.18 17.08 5.98
N THR A 51 -1.05 17.85 5.31
CA THR A 51 -2.49 17.58 5.26
C THR A 51 -2.82 16.43 4.31
N ILE A 52 -2.21 16.41 3.11
CA ILE A 52 -2.41 15.34 2.14
C ILE A 52 -1.74 14.05 2.63
N PHE A 53 -0.56 14.15 3.25
CA PHE A 53 0.21 13.01 3.74
C PHE A 53 0.39 13.01 5.27
N PRO A 54 -0.69 12.81 6.05
CA PRO A 54 -0.63 12.81 7.50
C PRO A 54 0.10 11.56 7.99
N ARG A 55 1.39 11.70 8.31
CA ARG A 55 2.31 10.60 8.64
C ARG A 55 1.74 9.64 9.70
N HIS A 56 1.15 10.19 10.77
CA HIS A 56 0.58 9.43 11.88
C HIS A 56 -0.64 8.60 11.47
N LEU A 57 -1.52 9.18 10.65
CA LEU A 57 -2.72 8.47 10.16
C LEU A 57 -2.36 7.40 9.13
N ILE A 58 -1.32 7.65 8.31
CA ILE A 58 -0.79 6.64 7.39
C ILE A 58 -0.17 5.47 8.17
N PHE A 59 0.60 5.78 9.22
CA PHE A 59 1.25 4.80 10.09
C PHE A 59 0.26 3.93 10.88
N CYS A 60 -0.68 4.55 11.61
CA CYS A 60 -1.62 3.84 12.49
C CYS A 60 -2.87 3.33 11.76
N GLY A 61 -3.29 4.01 10.70
CA GLY A 61 -4.55 3.74 10.02
C GLY A 61 -4.37 3.03 8.69
N LEU A 62 -3.78 3.71 7.70
CA LEU A 62 -3.76 3.26 6.32
C LEU A 62 -3.01 1.94 6.16
N ILE A 63 -1.75 1.89 6.62
CA ILE A 63 -0.90 0.71 6.46
C ILE A 63 -1.45 -0.50 7.24
N PRO A 64 -1.80 -0.39 8.54
CA PRO A 64 -2.32 -1.52 9.29
C PRO A 64 -3.63 -2.05 8.72
N THR A 65 -4.53 -1.17 8.28
CA THR A 65 -5.79 -1.58 7.66
C THR A 65 -5.55 -2.33 6.35
N TYR A 66 -4.63 -1.84 5.52
CA TYR A 66 -4.22 -2.55 4.31
C TYR A 66 -3.66 -3.95 4.62
N LEU A 67 -2.76 -4.06 5.59
CA LEU A 67 -2.17 -5.35 6.00
C LEU A 67 -3.23 -6.33 6.53
N LEU A 68 -4.13 -5.85 7.39
CA LEU A 68 -5.24 -6.65 7.93
C LEU A 68 -6.24 -7.06 6.86
N GLY A 69 -6.48 -6.23 5.84
CA GLY A 69 -7.35 -6.58 4.72
C GLY A 69 -6.73 -7.56 3.74
N LEU A 70 -5.41 -7.50 3.57
CA LEU A 70 -4.64 -8.36 2.67
C LEU A 70 -4.52 -9.80 3.18
N LEU A 71 -4.23 -9.99 4.47
CA LEU A 71 -4.03 -11.32 5.08
C LEU A 71 -5.19 -12.32 4.90
N PRO A 72 -6.47 -11.97 5.14
CA PRO A 72 -7.59 -12.88 4.92
C PRO A 72 -7.79 -13.17 3.43
N ALA A 73 -7.54 -12.18 2.55
CA ALA A 73 -7.68 -12.31 1.10
C ALA A 73 -6.65 -13.25 0.46
N ILE A 74 -5.53 -13.52 1.14
CA ILE A 74 -4.56 -14.52 0.72
C ILE A 74 -5.07 -15.91 1.11
N GLN A 75 -5.64 -16.60 0.13
CA GLN A 75 -5.99 -18.02 0.19
C GLN A 75 -5.32 -18.73 -0.99
N ILE A 76 -4.24 -19.47 -0.71
CA ILE A 76 -3.58 -20.32 -1.70
C ILE A 76 -4.34 -21.65 -1.71
N ARG A 77 -4.96 -21.99 -2.85
CA ARG A 77 -5.69 -23.25 -3.01
C ARG A 77 -4.81 -24.26 -3.76
N PRO A 78 -4.48 -25.44 -3.18
CA PRO A 78 -3.67 -26.45 -3.85
C PRO A 78 -4.32 -26.99 -5.12
N GLN A 79 -5.66 -26.95 -5.21
CA GLN A 79 -6.44 -27.33 -6.39
C GLN A 79 -6.08 -26.50 -7.63
N ASP A 80 -5.71 -25.24 -7.46
CA ASP A 80 -5.31 -24.37 -8.58
C ASP A 80 -3.92 -24.76 -9.11
N ILE A 81 -3.05 -25.32 -8.28
CA ILE A 81 -1.73 -25.82 -8.71
C ILE A 81 -1.93 -27.07 -9.59
N LEU A 82 -2.86 -27.94 -9.21
CA LEU A 82 -3.17 -29.17 -9.93
C LEU A 82 -3.85 -28.91 -11.28
N LEU A 83 -4.83 -27.99 -11.29
CA LEU A 83 -5.64 -27.71 -12.48
C LEU A 83 -4.82 -27.08 -13.63
N TYR A 84 -3.74 -26.39 -13.28
CA TYR A 84 -2.91 -25.66 -14.24
C TYR A 84 -1.46 -26.15 -14.32
N GLN A 85 -1.11 -27.19 -13.56
CA GLN A 85 0.20 -27.86 -13.59
C GLN A 85 1.41 -26.92 -13.39
N SER A 86 1.21 -25.74 -12.79
CA SER A 86 2.28 -24.75 -12.60
C SER A 86 2.15 -23.98 -11.29
N ARG A 87 3.22 -23.99 -10.51
CA ARG A 87 3.33 -23.25 -9.24
C ARG A 87 3.50 -21.73 -9.44
N LYS A 88 3.85 -21.27 -10.65
CA LYS A 88 3.95 -19.85 -11.02
C LYS A 88 2.60 -19.10 -10.92
N ILE A 89 1.50 -19.83 -10.87
CA ILE A 89 0.17 -19.25 -10.73
C ILE A 89 -0.05 -18.71 -9.33
N VAL A 90 0.51 -19.35 -8.31
CA VAL A 90 0.43 -18.88 -6.93
C VAL A 90 1.04 -17.49 -6.80
N SER A 91 2.22 -17.26 -7.41
CA SER A 91 2.85 -15.94 -7.43
C SER A 91 1.99 -14.89 -8.12
N LEU A 92 1.30 -15.25 -9.21
CA LEU A 92 0.41 -14.34 -9.94
C LEU A 92 -0.86 -14.03 -9.14
N GLN A 93 -1.45 -15.04 -8.48
CA GLN A 93 -2.61 -14.86 -7.61
C GLN A 93 -2.28 -13.95 -6.43
N VAL A 94 -1.11 -14.13 -5.81
CA VAL A 94 -0.62 -13.24 -4.75
C VAL A 94 -0.46 -11.81 -5.27
N LEU A 95 0.21 -11.63 -6.41
CA LEU A 95 0.41 -10.31 -7.01
C LEU A 95 -0.94 -9.62 -7.29
N TYR A 96 -1.88 -10.36 -7.88
CA TYR A 96 -3.24 -9.89 -8.14
C TYR A 96 -3.93 -9.44 -6.85
N ARG A 97 -3.82 -10.22 -5.77
CA ARG A 97 -4.45 -9.89 -4.48
C ARG A 97 -3.87 -8.64 -3.86
N VAL A 98 -2.54 -8.52 -3.82
CA VAL A 98 -1.82 -7.35 -3.31
C VAL A 98 -2.28 -6.09 -4.06
N CYS A 99 -2.29 -6.14 -5.41
CA CYS A 99 -2.76 -5.03 -6.23
C CYS A 99 -4.24 -4.72 -6.00
N PHE A 100 -5.10 -5.74 -5.95
CA PHE A 100 -6.54 -5.54 -5.80
C PHE A 100 -6.94 -4.98 -4.43
N THR A 101 -6.19 -5.28 -3.36
CA THR A 101 -6.36 -4.59 -2.07
C THR A 101 -5.90 -3.14 -2.10
N MET A 102 -4.80 -2.86 -2.79
CA MET A 102 -4.13 -1.56 -2.73
C MET A 102 -4.80 -0.52 -3.66
N LEU A 103 -5.13 -0.90 -4.89
CA LEU A 103 -5.66 0.03 -5.91
C LEU A 103 -6.96 0.73 -5.48
N PRO A 104 -7.99 0.06 -4.92
CA PRO A 104 -9.19 0.73 -4.45
C PRO A 104 -8.90 1.73 -3.34
N MET A 105 -8.01 1.39 -2.39
CA MET A 105 -7.59 2.34 -1.35
C MET A 105 -6.90 3.56 -1.98
N ALA A 106 -6.02 3.35 -2.96
CA ALA A 106 -5.33 4.42 -3.67
C ALA A 106 -6.27 5.36 -4.42
N ILE A 107 -7.24 4.79 -5.12
CA ILE A 107 -8.24 5.54 -5.87
C ILE A 107 -9.12 6.35 -4.91
N ILE A 108 -9.64 5.72 -3.86
CA ILE A 108 -10.51 6.38 -2.86
C ILE A 108 -9.75 7.48 -2.12
N TRP A 109 -8.52 7.22 -1.70
CA TRP A 109 -7.64 8.21 -1.06
C TRP A 109 -7.39 9.41 -1.99
N GLY A 110 -7.09 9.15 -3.27
CA GLY A 110 -6.85 10.19 -4.27
C GLY A 110 -8.08 11.09 -4.47
N PHE A 111 -9.24 10.49 -4.71
CA PHE A 111 -10.50 11.24 -4.88
C PHE A 111 -10.88 12.03 -3.63
N ALA A 112 -10.73 11.44 -2.45
CA ALA A 112 -11.06 12.13 -1.20
C ALA A 112 -10.15 13.33 -0.94
N ASN A 113 -8.84 13.23 -1.24
CA ASN A 113 -7.93 14.37 -1.13
C ASN A 113 -8.26 15.48 -2.14
N ILE A 114 -8.62 15.14 -3.38
CA ILE A 114 -9.06 16.15 -4.36
C ILE A 114 -10.33 16.87 -3.88
N LEU A 115 -11.27 16.15 -3.27
CA LEU A 115 -12.47 16.73 -2.68
C LEU A 115 -12.14 17.66 -1.51
N VAL A 116 -11.24 17.26 -0.61
CA VAL A 116 -10.78 18.12 0.50
C VAL A 116 -10.19 19.41 -0.02
N LEU A 117 -9.37 19.35 -1.06
CA LEU A 117 -8.78 20.53 -1.69
C LEU A 117 -9.80 21.41 -2.40
N SER A 118 -10.84 20.83 -3.00
CA SER A 118 -11.89 21.60 -3.67
C SER A 118 -12.77 22.35 -2.69
N VAL A 119 -13.21 21.69 -1.61
CA VAL A 119 -14.05 22.28 -0.57
C VAL A 119 -13.34 23.42 0.15
N ASN A 120 -12.03 23.29 0.37
CA ASN A 120 -11.22 24.29 1.05
C ASN A 120 -10.66 25.39 0.12
N GLY A 121 -11.00 25.39 -1.17
CA GLY A 121 -10.55 26.42 -2.12
C GLY A 121 -9.08 26.34 -2.55
N TYR A 122 -8.39 25.24 -2.25
CA TYR A 122 -6.96 25.05 -2.55
C TYR A 122 -6.68 24.35 -3.89
N LEU A 123 -7.70 24.13 -4.72
CA LEU A 123 -7.56 23.47 -6.04
C LEU A 123 -6.56 24.17 -6.97
N ASN A 124 -6.51 25.51 -6.94
CA ASN A 124 -5.63 26.27 -7.83
C ASN A 124 -4.14 25.97 -7.57
N PHE A 125 -3.78 25.68 -6.32
CA PHE A 125 -2.40 25.32 -5.92
C PHE A 125 -2.02 23.90 -6.30
N LEU A 126 -3.00 23.06 -6.64
CA LEU A 126 -2.72 21.77 -7.26
C LEU A 126 -1.97 22.00 -8.59
N GLY A 127 -2.28 23.07 -9.33
CA GLY A 127 -1.62 23.41 -10.59
C GLY A 127 -0.10 23.62 -10.48
N ASP A 128 0.37 24.16 -9.36
CA ASP A 128 1.80 24.43 -9.15
C ASP A 128 2.53 23.26 -8.46
N LEU A 129 1.82 22.53 -7.59
CA LEU A 129 2.39 21.48 -6.74
C LEU A 129 2.01 20.05 -7.17
N TRP A 130 1.31 19.87 -8.29
CA TRP A 130 0.82 18.56 -8.74
C TRP A 130 1.94 17.54 -8.87
N LEU A 131 3.09 17.92 -9.44
CA LEU A 131 4.18 16.99 -9.73
C LEU A 131 4.86 16.49 -8.44
N PRO A 132 5.24 17.35 -7.47
CA PRO A 132 5.70 16.91 -6.15
C PRO A 132 4.68 16.02 -5.41
N ILE A 133 3.39 16.36 -5.46
CA ILE A 133 2.32 15.58 -4.83
C ILE A 133 2.21 14.20 -5.49
N LEU A 134 2.26 14.14 -6.82
CA LEU A 134 2.19 12.90 -7.59
C LEU A 134 3.38 11.99 -7.28
N ILE A 135 4.60 12.51 -7.24
CA ILE A 135 5.81 11.73 -6.91
C ILE A 135 5.65 11.09 -5.52
N ARG A 136 5.21 11.87 -4.52
CA ARG A 136 5.04 11.39 -3.14
C ARG A 136 3.88 10.39 -3.02
N ALA A 137 2.80 10.59 -3.78
CA ALA A 137 1.69 9.65 -3.86
C ALA A 137 2.15 8.30 -4.45
N VAL A 138 2.86 8.33 -5.59
CA VAL A 138 3.42 7.13 -6.21
C VAL A 138 4.37 6.43 -5.24
N TYR A 139 5.25 7.17 -4.58
CA TYR A 139 6.17 6.64 -3.58
C TYR A 139 5.43 5.94 -2.42
N LEU A 140 4.40 6.57 -1.86
CA LEU A 140 3.58 6.00 -0.78
C LEU A 140 2.98 4.65 -1.22
N TRP A 141 2.38 4.60 -2.41
CA TRP A 141 1.73 3.37 -2.89
C TRP A 141 2.74 2.28 -3.25
N ILE A 142 3.94 2.63 -3.72
CA ILE A 142 5.05 1.67 -3.87
C ILE A 142 5.49 1.12 -2.51
N ALA A 143 5.58 1.95 -1.48
CA ALA A 143 5.92 1.52 -0.11
C ALA A 143 4.86 0.57 0.46
N VAL A 144 3.58 0.90 0.31
CA VAL A 144 2.44 0.04 0.70
C VAL A 144 2.45 -1.28 -0.07
N PHE A 145 2.72 -1.24 -1.37
CA PHE A 145 2.85 -2.43 -2.20
C PHE A 145 3.96 -3.36 -1.71
N LEU A 146 5.15 -2.81 -1.47
CA LEU A 146 6.30 -3.56 -0.98
C LEU A 146 6.04 -4.18 0.40
N LEU A 147 5.45 -3.43 1.34
CA LEU A 147 5.00 -3.97 2.63
C LEU A 147 3.98 -5.09 2.47
N GLY A 148 3.06 -4.96 1.51
CA GLY A 148 2.12 -6.02 1.16
C GLY A 148 2.83 -7.30 0.73
N LEU A 149 3.78 -7.20 -0.21
CA LEU A 149 4.59 -8.34 -0.67
C LEU A 149 5.38 -8.99 0.47
N ILE A 150 6.05 -8.20 1.31
CA ILE A 150 6.77 -8.70 2.49
C ILE A 150 5.82 -9.46 3.41
N THR A 151 4.64 -8.92 3.66
CA THR A 151 3.63 -9.55 4.54
C THR A 151 3.14 -10.87 3.97
N VAL A 152 2.86 -10.94 2.67
CA VAL A 152 2.45 -12.21 2.05
C VAL A 152 3.56 -13.23 2.13
N MET A 153 4.79 -12.82 1.84
CA MET A 153 5.96 -13.69 1.91
C MET A 153 6.19 -14.24 3.31
N LEU A 154 6.05 -13.40 4.33
CA LEU A 154 6.11 -13.81 5.73
C LEU A 154 4.95 -14.72 6.12
N ALA A 155 3.73 -14.47 5.62
CA ALA A 155 2.56 -15.30 5.90
C ALA A 155 2.74 -16.70 5.30
N ILE A 156 3.28 -16.79 4.09
CA ILE A 156 3.69 -18.06 3.48
C ILE A 156 4.80 -18.66 4.35
N ALA A 157 5.92 -17.96 4.58
CA ALA A 157 7.10 -18.45 5.30
C ALA A 157 6.78 -19.00 6.70
N THR A 158 6.02 -18.27 7.51
CA THR A 158 5.73 -18.61 8.90
C THR A 158 4.51 -19.51 9.08
N LYS A 159 3.70 -19.71 8.02
CA LYS A 159 2.38 -20.35 8.07
C LYS A 159 1.39 -19.68 9.04
N SER A 160 1.70 -18.50 9.56
CA SER A 160 0.88 -17.76 10.51
C SER A 160 0.64 -16.34 10.01
N LYS A 161 -0.63 -16.06 9.70
CA LYS A 161 -1.06 -14.72 9.27
C LYS A 161 -0.83 -13.68 10.37
N LEU A 162 -1.00 -14.09 11.63
CA LEU A 162 -0.83 -13.23 12.79
C LEU A 162 0.65 -12.86 13.03
N ILE A 163 1.57 -13.83 12.91
CA ILE A 163 3.01 -13.55 13.03
C ILE A 163 3.47 -12.64 11.87
N ALA A 164 3.01 -12.92 10.65
CA ALA A 164 3.32 -12.08 9.49
C ALA A 164 2.82 -10.63 9.66
N PHE A 165 1.62 -10.44 10.22
CA PHE A 165 1.10 -9.12 10.56
C PHE A 165 2.04 -8.39 11.54
N PHE A 166 2.38 -9.02 12.67
CA PHE A 166 3.19 -8.37 13.70
C PHE A 166 4.60 -8.02 13.20
N ILE A 167 5.24 -8.89 12.41
CA ILE A 167 6.55 -8.59 11.84
C ILE A 167 6.45 -7.41 10.86
N SER A 168 5.48 -7.43 9.94
CA SER A 168 5.31 -6.32 8.98
C SER A 168 4.91 -5.01 9.65
N PHE A 169 4.06 -5.07 10.67
CA PHE A 169 3.71 -3.91 11.49
C PHE A 169 4.91 -3.41 12.31
N GLY A 170 5.79 -4.31 12.75
CA GLY A 170 7.07 -3.97 13.35
C GLY A 170 8.00 -3.24 12.38
N ILE A 171 8.13 -3.71 11.13
CA ILE A 171 8.89 -3.02 10.07
C ILE A 171 8.32 -1.61 9.83
N ASN A 172 6.99 -1.50 9.73
CA ASN A 172 6.28 -0.23 9.61
C ASN A 172 6.59 0.71 10.79
N SER A 173 6.56 0.20 12.02
CA SER A 173 6.81 0.95 13.26
C SER A 173 8.26 1.42 13.38
N LEU A 174 9.24 0.57 13.04
CA LEU A 174 10.65 0.95 12.99
C LEU A 174 10.88 2.05 11.95
N SER A 175 10.28 1.89 10.77
CA SER A 175 10.40 2.87 9.68
C SER A 175 9.80 4.22 10.05
N PHE A 176 8.68 4.23 10.80
CA PHE A 176 8.06 5.43 11.32
C PHE A 176 8.91 6.09 12.42
N THR A 177 9.48 5.28 13.32
CA THR A 177 10.37 5.75 14.40
C THR A 177 11.62 6.43 13.83
N PHE A 178 12.18 5.91 12.73
CA PHE A 178 13.30 6.57 12.04
C PHE A 178 12.94 7.96 11.53
N VAL A 179 11.74 8.13 10.97
CA VAL A 179 11.29 9.44 10.47
C VAL A 179 11.05 10.43 11.61
N ILE A 180 10.47 10.00 12.74
CA ILE A 180 10.35 10.86 13.93
C ILE A 180 11.74 11.27 14.45
N SER A 181 12.70 10.34 14.39
CA SER A 181 14.09 10.56 14.81
C SER A 181 14.93 11.32 13.76
N ARG A 182 14.31 11.85 12.70
CA ARG A 182 14.97 12.56 11.57
C ARG A 182 16.06 11.74 10.86
N ARG A 183 15.93 10.42 10.87
CA ARG A 183 16.79 9.49 10.13
C ARG A 183 16.12 9.07 8.82
N PRO A 184 16.89 8.84 7.73
CA PRO A 184 16.33 8.43 6.46
C PRO A 184 15.62 7.09 6.60
N SER A 185 14.43 6.97 6.00
CA SER A 185 13.57 5.79 6.10
C SER A 185 13.06 5.42 4.73
N LEU A 186 13.21 4.14 4.36
CA LEU A 186 12.80 3.67 3.04
C LEU A 186 11.27 3.70 2.82
N PHE A 187 10.48 3.62 3.89
CA PHE A 187 9.01 3.51 3.78
C PHE A 187 8.25 4.81 4.11
N PHE A 188 8.84 5.73 4.88
CA PHE A 188 8.15 6.93 5.41
C PHE A 188 8.74 8.28 4.97
N ASP A 189 9.69 8.30 4.03
CA ASP A 189 10.30 9.56 3.57
C ASP A 189 9.40 10.42 2.65
N PHE A 190 8.14 10.05 2.44
CA PHE A 190 7.20 10.78 1.56
C PHE A 190 6.87 12.21 2.02
N SER A 191 7.32 12.60 3.21
CA SER A 191 6.89 13.81 3.90
C SER A 191 8.05 14.74 4.24
N THR A 192 9.30 14.33 3.99
CA THR A 192 10.49 15.19 4.13
C THR A 192 10.63 16.06 2.88
N LEU A 193 11.25 17.23 3.05
CA LEU A 193 11.66 18.14 1.97
C LEU A 193 12.93 17.63 1.26
N ASP A 194 13.13 16.31 1.23
CA ASP A 194 14.17 15.71 0.40
C ASP A 194 13.92 16.13 -1.06
N SER A 195 15.00 16.32 -1.81
CA SER A 195 14.88 16.63 -3.23
C SER A 195 14.04 15.55 -3.93
N ASN A 196 13.17 15.95 -4.85
CA ASN A 196 12.34 15.02 -5.62
C ASN A 196 13.17 13.88 -6.26
N ALA A 197 14.43 14.17 -6.63
CA ALA A 197 15.38 13.20 -7.13
C ALA A 197 15.73 12.09 -6.11
N ALA A 198 15.92 12.44 -4.84
CA ALA A 198 16.19 11.47 -3.77
C ALA A 198 14.96 10.59 -3.46
N LEU A 199 13.75 11.14 -3.56
CA LEU A 199 12.51 10.37 -3.44
C LEU A 199 12.35 9.37 -4.60
N ILE A 200 12.64 9.81 -5.83
CA ILE A 200 12.59 8.95 -7.02
C ILE A 200 13.61 7.80 -6.90
N SER A 201 14.85 8.08 -6.48
CA SER A 201 15.86 7.03 -6.35
C SER A 201 15.48 5.99 -5.30
N LYS A 202 14.98 6.41 -4.13
CA LYS A 202 14.43 5.51 -3.10
C LYS A 202 13.23 4.70 -3.65
N GLY A 203 12.36 5.33 -4.44
CA GLY A 203 11.24 4.67 -5.12
C GLY A 203 11.68 3.59 -6.10
N ILE A 204 12.70 3.86 -6.92
CA ILE A 204 13.29 2.89 -7.85
C ILE A 204 13.89 1.71 -7.08
N ILE A 205 14.60 1.96 -5.97
CA ILE A 205 15.15 0.90 -5.12
C ILE A 205 14.02 0.02 -4.58
N MET A 206 12.94 0.62 -4.04
CA MET A 206 11.77 -0.14 -3.56
C MET A 206 11.13 -0.99 -4.65
N LEU A 207 10.98 -0.45 -5.86
CA LEU A 207 10.42 -1.16 -7.00
C LEU A 207 11.35 -2.32 -7.42
N GLY A 208 12.67 -2.12 -7.43
CA GLY A 208 13.65 -3.17 -7.65
C GLY A 208 13.54 -4.31 -6.63
N ILE A 209 13.43 -3.98 -5.34
CA ILE A 209 13.21 -4.97 -4.27
C ILE A 209 11.88 -5.71 -4.50
N ALA A 210 10.81 -5.00 -4.84
CA ALA A 210 9.50 -5.60 -5.11
C ALA A 210 9.55 -6.57 -6.30
N LEU A 211 10.27 -6.24 -7.37
CA LEU A 211 10.49 -7.13 -8.51
C LEU A 211 11.29 -8.38 -8.13
N LEU A 212 12.31 -8.25 -7.26
CA LEU A 212 13.09 -9.37 -6.74
C LEU A 212 12.28 -10.30 -5.82
N MET A 213 11.24 -9.79 -5.16
CA MET A 213 10.36 -10.60 -4.31
C MET A 213 9.51 -11.60 -5.11
N VAL A 214 9.19 -11.31 -6.38
CA VAL A 214 8.39 -12.22 -7.25
C VAL A 214 9.10 -13.57 -7.52
N PRO A 215 10.36 -13.61 -8.00
CA PRO A 215 11.07 -14.87 -8.16
C PRO A 215 11.36 -15.53 -6.81
N LEU A 216 11.64 -14.75 -5.75
CA LEU A 216 11.83 -15.28 -4.39
C LEU A 216 10.57 -16.02 -3.89
N MET A 217 9.39 -15.43 -4.11
CA MET A 217 8.11 -16.06 -3.81
C MET A 217 7.92 -17.36 -4.56
N THR A 218 8.22 -17.36 -5.85
CA THR A 218 8.15 -18.56 -6.69
C THR A 218 9.06 -19.66 -6.15
N PHE A 219 10.27 -19.31 -5.71
CA PHE A 219 11.21 -20.25 -5.10
C PHE A 219 10.70 -20.84 -3.77
N ILE A 220 10.17 -20.01 -2.87
CA ILE A 220 9.60 -20.48 -1.59
C ILE A 220 8.40 -21.40 -1.82
N VAL A 221 7.53 -21.07 -2.77
CA VAL A 221 6.36 -21.90 -3.14
C VAL A 221 6.80 -23.22 -3.78
N ASN A 222 7.87 -23.23 -4.59
CA ASN A 222 8.40 -24.44 -5.21
C ASN A 222 9.08 -25.39 -4.22
N ARG A 223 9.70 -24.87 -3.17
CA ARG A 223 10.32 -25.69 -2.11
C ARG A 223 9.32 -26.29 -1.12
N ARG A 224 8.08 -25.81 -1.11
CA ARG A 224 7.05 -26.32 -0.20
C ARG A 224 6.22 -27.39 -0.88
N ASP A 225 6.02 -28.50 -0.19
CA ASP A 225 4.94 -29.43 -0.50
C ASP A 225 3.64 -28.78 -0.01
N ILE A 226 2.91 -28.17 -0.94
CA ILE A 226 1.56 -27.60 -0.77
C ILE A 226 0.55 -28.59 -1.32
#